data_AF-A0A1J5BR60-F1
#
_entry.id   AF-A0A1J5BR60-F1
#
_cell.length_a   1.000
_cell.length_b   1.000
_cell.length_c   1.000
_cell.angle_alpha   90.00
_cell.angle_beta   90.00
_cell.angle_gamma   90.00
#
_symmetry.space_group_name_H-M   'P 1'
#
loop_
_entity.id
_entity.type
_entity.pdbx_description
1 polymer ?
#
loop_
_entity_poly.entity_id
_entity_poly.type
_entity_poly.pdbx_seq_one_letter_code
_entity_poly.pdbx_strand_id
1 'polypeptide(L)'
;MKKKEIVYAFIDANNLHLGTTKGLGWEVDYKKFMIWLEDKANVSDAYMFIGKIEEHEKLYSHLQECGFILQFKPVSKSQDGQIKGNVDTDLVFQAMLDFPN
;
A
#
# COMPACT_ATOMS: atom_id res chain seq x y z
N MET A 1 14.81 -28.82 -10.23
CA MET A 1 14.44 -28.08 -9.00
C MET A 1 13.01 -27.57 -9.16
N LYS A 2 12.22 -27.42 -8.10
CA LYS A 2 10.94 -26.69 -8.21
C LYS A 2 11.24 -25.20 -8.44
N LYS A 3 10.48 -24.53 -9.32
CA LYS A 3 10.53 -23.06 -9.47
C LYS A 3 10.03 -22.47 -8.14
N LYS A 4 10.76 -21.52 -7.55
CA LYS A 4 10.29 -20.83 -6.34
C LYS A 4 9.12 -19.94 -6.73
N GLU A 5 8.00 -20.05 -6.03
CA GLU A 5 6.84 -19.20 -6.25
C GLU A 5 7.18 -17.76 -5.81
N ILE A 6 6.83 -16.80 -6.66
CA ILE A 6 7.09 -15.37 -6.44
C ILE A 6 5.80 -14.77 -5.90
N VAL A 7 5.86 -14.17 -4.72
CA VAL A 7 4.71 -13.56 -4.05
C VAL A 7 4.88 -12.04 -4.08
N TYR A 8 3.79 -11.34 -4.40
CA TYR A 8 3.74 -9.88 -4.46
C TYR A 8 2.70 -9.38 -3.45
N ALA A 9 3.05 -8.36 -2.68
CA ALA A 9 2.12 -7.72 -1.75
C ALA A 9 1.57 -6.43 -2.36
N PHE A 10 0.26 -6.21 -2.21
CA PHE A 10 -0.44 -5.01 -2.65
C PHE A 10 -1.19 -4.42 -1.45
N ILE A 11 -0.77 -3.26 -0.98
CA ILE A 11 -1.14 -2.71 0.32
C ILE A 11 -1.79 -1.35 0.12
N ASP A 12 -3.02 -1.15 0.58
CA ASP A 12 -3.61 0.19 0.66
C ASP A 12 -3.23 0.86 1.99
N ALA A 13 -2.43 1.93 1.90
CA ALA A 13 -1.90 2.62 3.09
C ALA A 13 -2.99 3.33 3.92
N ASN A 14 -4.08 3.77 3.28
CA ASN A 14 -5.17 4.45 3.97
C ASN A 14 -5.99 3.45 4.80
N ASN A 15 -6.39 2.32 4.21
CA ASN A 15 -7.06 1.25 4.95
C ASN A 15 -6.18 0.68 6.07
N LEU A 16 -4.87 0.52 5.84
CA LEU A 16 -3.92 0.08 6.86
C LEU A 16 -3.87 1.06 8.05
N HIS A 17 -3.69 2.36 7.81
CA HIS A 17 -3.64 3.38 8.86
C HIS A 17 -4.98 3.58 9.59
N LEU A 18 -6.10 3.57 8.87
CA LEU A 18 -7.43 3.66 9.48
C LEU A 18 -7.71 2.44 10.37
N GLY A 19 -7.37 1.24 9.91
CA GLY A 19 -7.54 -0.01 10.68
C GLY A 19 -6.67 -0.06 11.93
N THR A 20 -5.39 0.30 11.85
CA THR A 20 -4.47 0.21 12.99
C THR A 20 -4.61 1.41 13.94
N THR A 21 -4.44 2.63 13.46
CA THR A 21 -4.32 3.81 14.33
C THR A 21 -5.68 4.29 14.84
N LYS A 22 -6.75 4.19 14.04
CA LYS A 22 -8.12 4.58 14.48
C LYS A 22 -8.95 3.39 14.96
N GLY A 23 -8.78 2.20 14.38
CA GLY A 23 -9.52 1.00 14.78
C GLY A 23 -8.94 0.26 15.99
N LEU A 24 -7.62 0.26 16.17
CA LEU A 24 -6.92 -0.54 17.20
C LEU A 24 -5.98 0.28 18.10
N GLY A 25 -5.80 1.58 17.86
CA GLY A 25 -5.01 2.48 18.72
C GLY A 25 -3.49 2.31 18.65
N TRP A 26 -2.93 1.78 17.55
CA TRP A 26 -1.47 1.61 17.38
C TRP A 26 -0.96 2.04 16.00
N GLU A 27 0.35 2.24 15.88
CA GLU A 27 1.02 2.68 14.65
C GLU A 27 1.92 1.57 14.09
N VAL A 28 1.94 1.44 12.75
CA VAL A 28 2.67 0.38 12.06
C VAL A 28 4.17 0.70 12.02
N ASP A 29 4.98 -0.16 12.65
CA ASP A 29 6.41 -0.23 12.36
C ASP A 29 6.61 -0.83 10.97
N TYR A 30 6.77 0.04 9.97
CA TYR A 30 6.87 -0.34 8.57
C TYR A 30 8.10 -1.21 8.27
N LYS A 31 9.21 -1.08 9.01
CA LYS A 31 10.38 -1.93 8.78
C LYS A 31 10.15 -3.34 9.31
N LYS A 32 9.56 -3.49 10.50
CA LYS A 32 9.13 -4.80 11.02
C LYS A 32 8.05 -5.42 10.13
N PHE A 33 7.15 -4.62 9.56
CA PHE A 33 6.11 -5.12 8.66
C PHE A 33 6.68 -5.66 7.34
N MET A 34 7.68 -4.98 6.73
CA MET A 34 8.35 -5.52 5.54
C MET A 34 9.06 -6.85 5.84
N ILE A 35 9.84 -6.91 6.93
CA ILE A 35 10.50 -8.16 7.37
C ILE A 35 9.47 -9.28 7.60
N TRP A 36 8.31 -8.97 8.17
CA TRP A 36 7.24 -9.95 8.37
C TRP A 36 6.64 -10.46 7.05
N LEU A 37 6.51 -9.61 6.03
CA LEU A 37 6.05 -10.01 4.69
C LEU A 37 7.06 -10.93 3.99
N GLU A 38 8.35 -10.61 4.11
CA GLU A 38 9.46 -11.46 3.66
C GLU A 38 9.44 -12.83 4.38
N ASP A 39 9.43 -12.84 5.72
CA ASP A 39 9.49 -14.04 6.57
C ASP A 39 8.26 -14.96 6.44
N LYS A 40 7.04 -14.41 6.32
CA LYS A 40 5.79 -15.19 6.42
C LYS A 40 5.18 -15.56 5.08
N ALA A 41 5.39 -14.75 4.06
CA ALA A 41 4.81 -14.95 2.73
C ALA A 41 5.86 -15.03 1.60
N ASN A 42 7.15 -14.88 1.90
CA ASN A 42 8.21 -14.84 0.89
C ASN A 42 7.89 -13.79 -0.20
N VAL A 43 7.46 -12.60 0.23
CA VAL A 43 7.20 -11.47 -0.66
C VAL A 43 8.50 -11.05 -1.34
N SER A 44 8.47 -10.95 -2.66
CA SER A 44 9.56 -10.39 -3.49
C SER A 44 9.50 -8.86 -3.47
N ASP A 45 8.30 -8.31 -3.75
CA ASP A 45 8.08 -6.88 -3.87
C ASP A 45 6.75 -6.50 -3.21
N ALA A 46 6.78 -5.42 -2.42
CA ALA A 46 5.63 -4.91 -1.69
C ALA A 46 5.20 -3.52 -2.22
N TYR A 47 4.15 -3.50 -3.04
CA TYR A 47 3.57 -2.30 -3.60
C TYR A 47 2.62 -1.65 -2.59
N MET A 48 2.90 -0.41 -2.19
CA MET A 48 2.07 0.33 -1.24
C MET A 48 1.41 1.52 -1.94
N PHE A 49 0.08 1.48 -2.02
CA PHE A 49 -0.74 2.52 -2.64
C PHE A 49 -1.07 3.61 -1.63
N ILE A 50 -0.73 4.85 -1.97
CA ILE A 50 -0.85 6.00 -1.07
C ILE A 50 -1.29 7.26 -1.84
N GLY A 51 -2.13 8.10 -1.24
CA GLY A 51 -2.51 9.38 -1.83
C GLY A 51 -1.33 10.35 -1.84
N LYS A 52 -1.07 11.03 -2.97
CA LYS A 52 -0.01 12.05 -3.04
C LYS A 52 -0.44 13.36 -2.35
N ILE A 53 0.30 13.75 -1.33
CA ILE A 53 0.17 14.93 -0.47
C ILE A 53 1.58 15.50 -0.31
N GLU A 54 1.79 16.79 -0.57
CA GLU A 54 3.15 17.37 -0.66
C GLU A 54 3.81 17.45 0.72
N GLU A 55 3.02 17.69 1.75
CA GLU A 55 3.43 17.77 3.15
C GLU A 55 3.95 16.43 3.72
N HIS A 56 3.77 15.32 3.00
CA HIS A 56 4.06 13.96 3.46
C HIS A 56 5.38 13.36 2.90
N GLU A 57 6.23 14.12 2.21
CA GLU A 57 7.48 13.62 1.59
C GLU A 57 8.35 12.76 2.52
N LYS A 58 8.50 13.14 3.79
CA LYS A 58 9.30 12.38 4.77
C LYS A 58 8.73 10.98 5.05
N LEU A 59 7.41 10.81 5.04
CA LEU A 59 6.76 9.51 5.16
C LEU A 59 7.05 8.67 3.92
N TYR A 60 7.04 9.27 2.73
CA TYR A 60 7.33 8.55 1.49
C TYR A 60 8.78 8.04 1.46
N SER A 61 9.76 8.88 1.79
CA SER A 61 11.16 8.45 1.91
C SER A 61 11.32 7.30 2.90
N HIS A 62 10.73 7.41 4.09
CA HIS A 62 10.80 6.37 5.12
C HIS A 62 10.19 5.03 4.66
N LEU A 63 9.06 5.05 3.95
CA LEU A 63 8.44 3.84 3.40
C LEU A 63 9.31 3.19 2.32
N GLN A 64 9.98 3.99 1.48
CA GLN A 64 10.92 3.49 0.48
C GLN A 64 12.18 2.89 1.14
N GLU A 65 12.74 3.53 2.17
CA GLU A 65 13.83 2.99 3.02
C GLU A 65 13.43 1.68 3.74
N CYS A 66 12.14 1.53 4.09
CA CYS A 66 11.64 0.28 4.64
C CYS A 66 11.63 -0.86 3.61
N GLY A 67 11.47 -0.56 2.32
CA GLY A 67 11.44 -1.52 1.21
C GLY A 67 10.17 -1.46 0.34
N PHE A 68 9.25 -0.52 0.60
CA PHE A 68 7.97 -0.45 -0.13
C PHE A 68 8.10 0.31 -1.45
N ILE A 69 7.53 -0.26 -2.52
CA ILE A 69 7.40 0.39 -3.82
C ILE A 69 6.13 1.24 -3.80
N LEU A 70 6.29 2.56 -3.64
CA LEU A 70 5.16 3.47 -3.54
C LEU A 70 4.43 3.68 -4.87
N GLN A 71 3.11 3.54 -4.84
CA GLN A 71 2.22 3.78 -5.96
C GLN A 71 1.27 4.94 -5.62
N PHE A 72 1.55 6.11 -6.20
CA PHE A 72 0.86 7.35 -5.86
C PHE A 72 -0.51 7.45 -6.54
N LYS A 73 -1.58 7.32 -5.75
CA LYS A 73 -2.96 7.61 -6.19
C LYS A 73 -3.17 9.14 -6.26
N PRO A 74 -3.76 9.69 -7.33
CA PRO A 74 -4.17 11.09 -7.37
C PRO A 74 -5.29 11.35 -6.35
N VAL A 75 -5.22 12.46 -5.63
CA VAL A 75 -6.15 12.76 -4.52
C VAL A 75 -7.29 13.67 -5.01
N SER A 76 -8.42 13.06 -5.34
CA SER A 76 -9.66 13.76 -5.68
C SER A 76 -10.21 14.52 -4.47
N LYS A 77 -10.18 15.86 -4.51
CA LYS A 77 -10.89 16.71 -3.53
C LYS A 77 -12.36 16.84 -3.97
N SER A 78 -13.30 16.48 -3.08
CA SER A 78 -14.72 16.77 -3.31
C SER A 78 -15.00 18.27 -3.21
N GLN A 79 -16.06 18.75 -3.88
CA GLN A 79 -16.49 20.15 -3.81
C GLN A 79 -16.91 20.56 -2.39
N ASP A 80 -17.39 19.62 -1.57
CA ASP A 80 -17.78 19.84 -0.17
C ASP A 80 -16.61 19.83 0.83
N GLY A 81 -15.36 19.84 0.36
CA GLY A 81 -14.14 19.83 1.19
C GLY A 81 -13.83 18.52 1.92
N GLN A 82 -14.79 17.58 2.00
CA GLN A 82 -14.54 16.24 2.55
C GLN A 82 -13.75 15.36 1.58
N ILE A 83 -12.68 14.73 2.07
CA ILE A 83 -11.93 13.70 1.32
C ILE A 83 -12.74 12.40 1.35
N LYS A 84 -13.55 12.18 0.32
CA LYS A 84 -14.43 11.01 0.19
C LYS A 84 -13.88 10.03 -0.86
N GLY A 85 -12.71 9.46 -0.56
CA GLY A 85 -12.05 8.47 -1.41
C GLY A 85 -12.47 7.03 -1.10
N ASN A 86 -13.70 6.65 -1.46
CA ASN A 86 -14.11 5.24 -1.48
C ASN A 86 -15.40 5.01 -2.32
N VAL A 87 -15.29 4.21 -3.38
CA VAL A 87 -16.40 3.57 -4.11
C VAL A 87 -16.11 2.06 -4.31
N ASP A 88 -15.13 1.53 -3.55
CA ASP A 88 -13.99 0.72 -4.00
C ASP A 88 -12.73 1.60 -4.20
N THR A 89 -11.55 0.99 -4.26
CA THR A 89 -10.47 1.51 -5.13
C THR A 89 -10.79 0.93 -6.49
N ASP A 90 -11.55 1.70 -7.28
CA ASP A 90 -12.45 1.13 -8.29
C ASP A 90 -11.83 0.13 -9.26
N LEU A 91 -12.63 -0.97 -9.43
CA LEU A 91 -13.38 -3.05 -11.24
C LEU A 91 -12.47 -3.88 -12.29
N VAL A 92 -11.98 -3.54 -13.51
CA VAL A 92 -11.44 -2.40 -14.30
C VAL A 92 -10.12 -1.67 -13.92
N PHE A 93 -9.22 -2.02 -12.99
CA PHE A 93 -9.11 -3.04 -11.92
C PHE A 93 -9.31 -4.52 -12.27
N GLN A 94 -9.35 -4.86 -13.57
CA GLN A 94 -9.70 -6.19 -14.05
C GLN A 94 -8.49 -7.13 -13.99
N ALA A 95 -8.00 -7.38 -12.77
CA ALA A 95 -6.61 -7.72 -12.48
C ALA A 95 -5.70 -6.45 -12.59
N MET A 96 -4.40 -6.42 -12.23
CA MET A 96 -3.29 -7.19 -12.82
C MET A 96 -3.50 -7.44 -14.32
N LEU A 97 -4.03 -6.43 -15.03
CA LEU A 97 -4.88 -6.59 -16.21
C LEU A 97 -4.34 -7.62 -17.23
N ASP A 98 -5.10 -8.70 -17.39
CA ASP A 98 -4.87 -9.80 -18.32
C ASP A 98 -3.52 -10.57 -18.20
N PHE A 99 -2.89 -10.60 -17.01
CA PHE A 99 -1.59 -11.24 -16.75
C PHE A 99 -1.43 -12.67 -17.35
N PRO A 100 -0.53 -12.85 -18.33
CA PRO A 100 0.68 -13.64 -18.03
C PRO A 100 1.98 -13.08 -18.64
N ASN A 101 3.08 -13.25 -17.91
CA ASN A 101 4.47 -13.29 -18.40
C ASN A 101 5.25 -14.39 -17.63
#